data_AF-K6V372-F1
#
_entry.id   AF-K6V372-F1
#
_cell.length_a   1.000
_cell.length_b   1.000
_cell.length_c   1.000
_cell.angle_alpha   90.00
_cell.angle_beta   90.00
_cell.angle_gamma   90.00
#
_symmetry.space_group_name_H-M   'P 1'
#
loop_
_entity.id
_entity.type
_entity.pdbx_description
1 polymer ?
#
loop_
_entity_poly.entity_id
_entity_poly.type
_entity_poly.pdbx_seq_one_letter_code
_entity_poly.pdbx_strand_id
1 'polypeptide(L)'
;MTNYCNGSHDKYLSYKCHEYLSKQLDEPTLSDRNKVYLEIALNSLGEAKYNEFFKHNIINELAARLGNDGVFWHSYTNTTCNYINFKLNESLRTHYSDVHKVDYSIFREFVKIFYNKRHNNYDVEYSCENYIRHLDDDIYKRMLTLYKIFYLYNEFKISNNYKHTTSDDELCNKLSFLIHLSNDSIE
;
A
#
# COMPACT_ATOMS: atom_id res chain seq x y z
N MET A 1 -9.14 13.05 -17.28
CA MET A 1 -8.51 13.10 -15.94
C MET A 1 -7.03 12.75 -16.08
N THR A 2 -6.14 13.44 -15.36
CA THR A 2 -4.72 13.08 -15.32
C THR A 2 -4.56 11.78 -14.53
N ASN A 3 -3.90 10.79 -15.14
CA ASN A 3 -3.50 9.55 -14.47
C ASN A 3 -2.06 9.73 -13.94
N TYR A 4 -1.88 9.67 -12.63
CA TYR A 4 -0.57 9.86 -11.98
C TYR A 4 0.36 8.66 -12.11
N CYS A 5 -0.17 7.54 -12.61
CA CYS A 5 0.52 6.26 -12.71
C CYS A 5 0.98 5.89 -14.12
N ASN A 6 0.93 6.85 -15.05
CA ASN A 6 1.56 6.71 -16.35
C ASN A 6 3.08 6.46 -16.19
N GLY A 7 3.58 5.43 -16.87
CA GLY A 7 5.00 5.04 -16.82
C GLY A 7 5.40 4.12 -15.66
N SER A 8 4.43 3.66 -14.86
CA SER A 8 4.68 2.55 -13.93
C SER A 8 4.90 1.24 -14.69
N HIS A 9 5.77 0.39 -14.14
CA HIS A 9 5.92 -1.00 -14.57
C HIS A 9 4.91 -1.88 -13.82
N ASP A 10 4.56 -3.05 -14.38
CA ASP A 10 3.56 -3.96 -13.80
C ASP A 10 3.80 -4.32 -12.32
N LYS A 11 5.07 -4.35 -11.92
CA LYS A 11 5.50 -4.67 -10.55
C LYS A 11 5.94 -3.46 -9.72
N TYR A 12 6.40 -2.39 -10.36
CA TYR A 12 7.09 -1.28 -9.69
C TYR A 12 6.49 0.05 -10.11
N LEU A 13 6.10 0.84 -9.12
CA LEU A 13 5.54 2.16 -9.36
C LEU A 13 6.60 3.11 -9.92
N SER A 14 6.20 3.96 -10.86
CA SER A 14 6.97 5.17 -11.16
C SER A 14 6.98 6.09 -9.94
N TYR A 15 7.99 6.97 -9.84
CA TYR A 15 8.09 7.95 -8.75
C TYR A 15 6.81 8.79 -8.59
N LYS A 16 6.23 9.29 -9.70
CA LYS A 16 4.99 10.09 -9.66
C LYS A 16 3.79 9.27 -9.16
N CYS A 17 3.70 8.00 -9.57
CA CYS A 17 2.64 7.12 -9.11
C CYS A 17 2.76 6.84 -7.61
N HIS A 18 3.98 6.51 -7.16
CA HIS A 18 4.27 6.30 -5.75
C HIS A 18 3.95 7.56 -4.94
N GLU A 19 4.41 8.73 -5.36
CA GLU A 19 4.11 10.00 -4.68
C GLU A 19 2.60 10.24 -4.54
N TYR A 20 1.82 9.92 -5.58
CA TYR A 20 0.37 10.06 -5.54
C TYR A 20 -0.28 9.04 -4.60
N LEU A 21 0.03 7.76 -4.75
CA LEU A 21 -0.60 6.68 -3.98
C LEU A 21 -0.19 6.71 -2.50
N SER A 22 1.08 7.00 -2.19
CA SER A 22 1.57 7.06 -0.82
C SER A 22 0.83 8.13 -0.01
N LYS A 23 0.65 9.33 -0.58
CA LYS A 23 -0.13 10.42 0.04
C LYS A 23 -1.57 10.06 0.37
N GLN A 24 -2.16 9.10 -0.35
CA GLN A 24 -3.57 8.73 -0.21
C GLN A 24 -3.79 7.43 0.56
N LEU A 25 -2.79 6.54 0.60
CA LEU A 25 -2.95 5.16 1.05
C LEU A 25 -1.98 4.74 2.16
N ASP A 26 -0.93 5.51 2.46
CA ASP A 26 -0.02 5.15 3.56
C ASP A 26 -0.68 5.33 4.92
N GLU A 27 -1.41 6.44 5.09
CA GLU A 27 -2.20 6.77 6.28
C GLU A 27 -3.70 6.81 5.91
N PRO A 28 -4.31 5.65 5.62
CA PRO A 28 -5.66 5.60 5.08
C PRO A 28 -6.68 5.91 6.19
N THR A 29 -7.68 6.72 5.87
CA THR A 29 -8.78 7.01 6.80
C THR A 29 -10.04 6.25 6.39
N LEU A 30 -10.60 5.46 7.31
CA LEU A 30 -11.84 4.74 7.07
C LEU A 30 -13.05 5.67 7.26
N SER A 31 -13.74 5.99 6.17
CA SER A 31 -14.98 6.79 6.22
C SER A 31 -16.11 6.05 6.95
N ASP A 32 -17.05 6.79 7.53
CA ASP A 32 -18.20 6.20 8.24
C ASP A 32 -19.04 5.29 7.34
N ARG A 33 -19.19 5.65 6.06
CA ARG A 33 -19.83 4.79 5.07
C ARG A 33 -19.09 3.47 4.90
N ASN A 34 -17.76 3.51 4.83
CA ASN A 34 -16.94 2.30 4.67
C ASN A 34 -16.86 1.46 5.95
N LYS A 35 -17.09 2.02 7.14
CA LYS A 35 -17.24 1.25 8.39
C LYS A 35 -18.43 0.29 8.32
N VAL A 36 -19.55 0.71 7.73
CA VAL A 36 -20.73 -0.16 7.55
C VAL A 36 -20.40 -1.34 6.65
N TYR A 37 -19.71 -1.11 5.53
CA TYR A 37 -19.31 -2.19 4.62
C TYR A 37 -18.26 -3.13 5.22
N LEU A 38 -17.35 -2.59 6.03
CA LEU A 38 -16.39 -3.37 6.80
C LEU A 38 -17.13 -4.31 7.77
N GLU A 39 -18.06 -3.81 8.56
CA GLU A 39 -18.83 -4.62 9.52
C GLU A 39 -19.59 -5.76 8.82
N ILE A 40 -20.24 -5.47 7.70
CA ILE A 40 -20.93 -6.49 6.90
C ILE A 40 -19.94 -7.54 6.37
N ALA A 41 -18.77 -7.12 5.90
CA ALA A 41 -17.76 -8.05 5.40
C ALA A 41 -17.20 -8.94 6.51
N LEU A 42 -16.91 -8.39 7.68
CA LEU A 42 -16.47 -9.13 8.87
C LEU A 42 -17.51 -10.16 9.31
N ASN A 43 -18.78 -9.75 9.44
CA ASN A 43 -19.88 -10.64 9.79
C ASN A 43 -20.04 -11.79 8.78
N SER A 44 -19.76 -11.54 7.50
CA SER A 44 -19.84 -12.55 6.45
C SER A 44 -18.66 -13.54 6.48
N LEU A 45 -17.47 -13.10 6.88
CA LEU A 45 -16.28 -13.95 7.01
C LEU A 45 -16.37 -14.90 8.21
N GLY A 46 -17.00 -14.44 9.29
CA GLY A 46 -17.07 -15.15 10.57
C GLY A 46 -15.89 -14.79 11.48
N GLU A 47 -16.21 -14.57 12.75
CA GLU A 47 -15.31 -14.00 13.77
C GLU A 47 -13.96 -14.73 13.91
N ALA A 48 -14.00 -16.06 13.85
CA ALA A 48 -12.81 -16.90 14.00
C ALA A 48 -11.75 -16.67 12.91
N LYS A 49 -12.14 -16.21 11.70
CA LYS A 49 -11.20 -16.01 10.59
C LYS A 49 -10.40 -14.72 10.68
N TYR A 50 -10.94 -13.67 11.32
CA TYR A 50 -10.36 -12.32 11.23
C TYR A 50 -9.83 -11.76 12.54
N ASN A 51 -10.18 -12.37 13.68
CA ASN A 51 -9.88 -11.83 15.00
C ASN A 51 -8.39 -11.56 15.24
N GLU A 52 -7.49 -12.37 14.67
CA GLU A 52 -6.04 -12.16 14.76
C GLU A 52 -5.61 -10.87 14.03
N PHE A 53 -6.08 -10.68 12.79
CA PHE A 53 -5.73 -9.52 11.96
C PHE A 53 -6.40 -8.23 12.42
N PHE A 54 -7.56 -8.32 13.06
CA PHE A 54 -8.26 -7.15 13.59
C PHE A 54 -7.50 -6.50 14.76
N LYS A 55 -6.84 -7.32 15.61
CA LYS A 55 -6.02 -6.83 16.74
C LYS A 55 -4.91 -5.87 16.31
N HIS A 56 -4.39 -6.06 15.10
CA HIS A 56 -3.31 -5.27 14.53
C HIS A 56 -3.80 -4.19 13.55
N ASN A 57 -5.10 -3.89 13.54
CA ASN A 57 -5.72 -2.91 12.65
C ASN A 57 -5.59 -3.23 11.13
N ILE A 58 -5.05 -4.40 10.77
CA ILE A 58 -4.70 -4.77 9.39
C ILE A 58 -5.92 -4.71 8.47
N ILE A 59 -7.04 -5.29 8.91
CA ILE A 59 -8.28 -5.32 8.11
C ILE A 59 -8.91 -3.92 8.01
N ASN A 60 -8.84 -3.12 9.08
CA ASN A 60 -9.38 -1.75 9.06
C ASN A 60 -8.60 -0.88 8.06
N GLU A 61 -7.27 -0.97 8.06
CA GLU A 61 -6.46 -0.24 7.09
C GLU A 61 -6.65 -0.76 5.66
N LEU A 62 -6.79 -2.07 5.48
CA LEU A 62 -7.12 -2.66 4.18
C LEU A 62 -8.46 -2.13 3.67
N ALA A 63 -9.49 -2.11 4.52
CA ALA A 63 -10.81 -1.54 4.20
C ALA A 63 -10.71 -0.04 3.87
N ALA A 64 -9.89 0.71 4.61
CA ALA A 64 -9.71 2.13 4.40
C ALA A 64 -9.05 2.44 3.06
N ARG A 65 -8.02 1.65 2.68
CA ARG A 65 -7.34 1.75 1.37
C ARG A 65 -8.26 1.38 0.21
N LEU A 66 -8.96 0.25 0.31
CA LEU A 66 -9.95 -0.19 -0.69
C LEU A 66 -11.12 0.79 -0.81
N GLY A 67 -11.45 1.45 0.30
CA GLY A 67 -12.52 2.41 0.44
C GLY A 67 -12.26 3.77 -0.20
N ASN A 68 -11.03 4.04 -0.65
CA ASN A 68 -10.63 5.32 -1.22
C ASN A 68 -10.93 5.35 -2.73
N ASP A 69 -12.18 5.56 -3.11
CA ASP A 69 -12.60 5.54 -4.53
C ASP A 69 -11.84 6.58 -5.39
N GLY A 70 -11.40 7.68 -4.77
CA GLY A 70 -10.66 8.74 -5.44
C GLY A 70 -9.36 8.25 -6.06
N VAL A 71 -8.64 7.32 -5.43
CA VAL A 71 -7.38 6.81 -6.01
C VAL A 71 -7.62 6.07 -7.31
N PHE A 72 -8.73 5.33 -7.43
CA PHE A 72 -9.07 4.55 -8.62
C PHE A 72 -9.50 5.41 -9.81
N TRP A 73 -9.86 6.69 -9.60
CA TRP A 73 -10.16 7.63 -10.69
C TRP A 73 -8.92 8.26 -11.32
N HIS A 74 -7.78 8.24 -10.61
CA HIS A 74 -6.55 8.93 -11.00
C HIS A 74 -5.35 8.01 -11.17
N SER A 75 -5.58 6.69 -11.15
CA SER A 75 -4.57 5.66 -11.31
C SER A 75 -5.16 4.45 -12.04
N TYR A 76 -4.31 3.53 -12.49
CA TYR A 76 -4.80 2.25 -13.00
C TYR A 76 -5.14 1.31 -11.84
N THR A 77 -6.29 0.66 -11.93
CA THR A 77 -6.78 -0.31 -10.93
C THR A 77 -5.72 -1.33 -10.54
N ASN A 78 -5.08 -1.98 -11.52
CA ASN A 78 -4.02 -2.97 -11.27
C ASN A 78 -2.85 -2.40 -10.44
N THR A 79 -2.42 -1.18 -10.80
CA THR A 79 -1.33 -0.46 -10.15
C THR A 79 -1.67 -0.14 -8.70
N THR A 80 -2.89 0.34 -8.47
CA THR A 80 -3.39 0.67 -7.13
C THR A 80 -3.57 -0.56 -6.27
N CYS A 81 -4.19 -1.62 -6.80
CA CYS A 81 -4.36 -2.87 -6.08
C CYS A 81 -3.01 -3.51 -5.73
N ASN A 82 -2.00 -3.43 -6.60
CA ASN A 82 -0.63 -3.86 -6.29
C ASN A 82 -0.01 -3.06 -5.13
N TYR A 83 -0.22 -1.74 -5.09
CA TYR A 83 0.26 -0.93 -3.97
C TYR A 83 -0.48 -1.25 -2.66
N ILE A 84 -1.80 -1.46 -2.71
CA ILE A 84 -2.59 -1.92 -1.56
C ILE A 84 -2.05 -3.27 -1.05
N ASN A 85 -1.75 -4.21 -1.95
CA ASN A 85 -1.14 -5.49 -1.58
C ASN A 85 0.26 -5.32 -0.96
N PHE A 86 1.07 -4.38 -1.44
CA PHE A 86 2.34 -4.03 -0.83
C PHE A 86 2.17 -3.54 0.62
N LYS A 87 1.23 -2.61 0.86
CA LYS A 87 0.94 -2.13 2.22
C LYS A 87 0.40 -3.22 3.13
N LEU A 88 -0.46 -4.11 2.62
CA LEU A 88 -0.92 -5.28 3.37
C LEU A 88 0.26 -6.18 3.79
N ASN A 89 1.18 -6.47 2.86
CA ASN A 89 2.37 -7.27 3.16
C ASN A 89 3.29 -6.58 4.19
N GLU A 90 3.44 -5.26 4.11
CA GLU A 90 4.19 -4.48 5.11
C GLU A 90 3.58 -4.59 6.51
N SER A 91 2.26 -4.40 6.65
CA SER A 91 1.57 -4.56 7.94
C SER A 91 1.71 -5.98 8.48
N LEU A 92 1.58 -6.99 7.63
CA LEU A 92 1.75 -8.39 8.02
C LEU A 92 3.16 -8.70 8.51
N ARG A 93 4.19 -8.28 7.75
CA ARG A 93 5.60 -8.50 8.13
C ARG A 93 6.01 -7.75 9.40
N THR A 94 5.31 -6.65 9.71
CA THR A 94 5.54 -5.88 10.95
C THR A 94 4.99 -6.60 12.19
N HIS A 95 3.92 -7.39 12.04
CA HIS A 95 3.21 -7.99 13.16
C HIS A 95 3.39 -9.51 13.28
N TYR A 96 3.80 -10.19 12.21
CA TYR A 96 3.98 -11.64 12.18
C TYR A 96 5.41 -11.99 11.79
N SER A 97 6.09 -12.73 12.67
CA SER A 97 7.47 -13.18 12.46
C SER A 97 7.62 -14.17 11.31
N ASP A 98 6.57 -14.92 10.98
CA ASP A 98 6.54 -15.88 9.88
C ASP A 98 5.39 -15.58 8.92
N VAL A 99 5.60 -14.57 8.07
CA VAL A 99 4.61 -14.12 7.08
C VAL A 99 4.25 -15.21 6.07
N HIS A 100 5.10 -16.22 5.86
CA HIS A 100 4.83 -17.31 4.92
C HIS A 100 3.73 -18.25 5.41
N LYS A 101 3.42 -18.24 6.72
CA LYS A 101 2.31 -18.99 7.30
C LYS A 101 0.97 -18.27 7.26
N VAL A 102 0.96 -16.99 6.90
CA VAL A 102 -0.28 -16.21 6.83
C VAL A 102 -1.11 -16.70 5.65
N ASP A 103 -2.37 -17.04 5.91
CA ASP A 103 -3.32 -17.39 4.85
C ASP A 103 -3.92 -16.14 4.20
N TYR A 104 -3.44 -15.82 2.99
CA TYR A 104 -3.96 -14.70 2.21
C TYR A 104 -5.37 -14.92 1.67
N SER A 105 -5.90 -16.15 1.71
CA SER A 105 -7.26 -16.45 1.26
C SER A 105 -8.30 -15.64 2.03
N ILE A 106 -8.06 -15.39 3.33
CA ILE A 106 -8.92 -14.58 4.20
C ILE A 106 -9.00 -13.14 3.69
N PHE A 107 -7.87 -12.55 3.30
CA PHE A 107 -7.86 -11.18 2.76
C PHE A 107 -8.51 -11.11 1.38
N ARG A 108 -8.31 -12.11 0.51
CA ARG A 108 -9.02 -12.16 -0.78
C ARG A 108 -10.53 -12.25 -0.59
N GLU A 109 -10.98 -13.12 0.31
CA GLU A 109 -12.39 -13.29 0.64
C GLU A 109 -12.96 -11.99 1.22
N PHE A 110 -12.22 -11.32 2.12
CA PHE A 110 -12.57 -10.01 2.65
C PHE A 110 -12.75 -8.97 1.53
N VAL A 111 -11.74 -8.81 0.68
CA VAL A 111 -11.72 -7.83 -0.41
C VAL A 111 -12.89 -8.05 -1.36
N LYS A 112 -13.17 -9.30 -1.72
CA LYS A 112 -14.32 -9.70 -2.54
C LYS A 112 -15.65 -9.27 -1.94
N ILE A 113 -15.88 -9.62 -0.67
CA ILE A 113 -17.14 -9.31 0.03
C ILE A 113 -17.29 -7.81 0.18
N PHE A 114 -16.23 -7.13 0.63
CA PHE A 114 -16.22 -5.68 0.83
C PHE A 114 -16.54 -4.94 -0.47
N TYR A 115 -15.90 -5.29 -1.59
CA TYR A 115 -16.20 -4.69 -2.89
C TYR A 115 -17.65 -4.93 -3.32
N ASN A 116 -18.11 -6.19 -3.24
CA ASN A 116 -19.48 -6.54 -3.65
C ASN A 116 -20.53 -5.75 -2.86
N LYS A 117 -20.31 -5.51 -1.55
CA LYS A 117 -21.23 -4.71 -0.73
C LYS A 117 -21.18 -3.22 -1.02
N ARG A 118 -20.03 -2.70 -1.48
CA ARG A 118 -19.88 -1.29 -1.87
C ARG A 118 -20.56 -0.98 -3.20
N HIS A 119 -20.42 -1.88 -4.17
CA HIS A 119 -20.80 -1.62 -5.55
C HIS A 119 -22.08 -2.36 -6.01
N ASN A 120 -22.57 -3.32 -5.22
CA ASN A 120 -23.71 -4.19 -5.56
C ASN A 120 -23.58 -4.92 -6.92
N ASN A 121 -22.36 -4.97 -7.46
CA ASN A 121 -22.00 -5.69 -8.66
C ASN A 121 -20.52 -6.08 -8.51
N TYR A 122 -20.26 -7.37 -8.39
CA TYR A 122 -18.89 -7.85 -8.25
C TYR A 122 -18.17 -7.80 -9.58
N ASP A 123 -17.00 -7.17 -9.57
CA ASP A 123 -16.08 -7.12 -10.70
C ASP A 123 -14.69 -7.52 -10.19
N VAL A 124 -14.20 -8.65 -10.70
CA VAL A 124 -12.93 -9.24 -10.26
C VAL A 124 -11.75 -8.32 -10.57
N GLU A 125 -11.78 -7.59 -11.68
CA GLU A 125 -10.67 -6.74 -12.10
C GLU A 125 -10.55 -5.50 -11.23
N TYR A 126 -11.69 -4.97 -10.77
CA TYR A 126 -11.77 -3.77 -9.94
C TYR A 126 -11.78 -4.04 -8.43
N SER A 127 -12.10 -5.26 -8.03
CA SER A 127 -12.19 -5.61 -6.60
C SER A 127 -10.86 -5.61 -5.86
N CYS A 128 -9.73 -5.68 -6.56
CA CYS A 128 -8.41 -6.02 -6.03
C CYS A 128 -8.22 -7.49 -5.57
N GLU A 129 -9.24 -8.36 -5.63
CA GLU A 129 -9.16 -9.76 -5.14
C GLU A 129 -7.95 -10.52 -5.71
N ASN A 130 -7.73 -10.43 -7.03
CA ASN A 130 -6.64 -11.14 -7.73
C ASN A 130 -5.24 -10.60 -7.40
N TYR A 131 -5.15 -9.43 -6.79
CA TYR A 131 -3.87 -8.77 -6.48
C TYR A 131 -3.43 -9.05 -5.05
N ILE A 132 -4.33 -9.52 -4.18
CA ILE A 132 -4.04 -9.84 -2.79
C ILE A 132 -3.32 -11.19 -2.71
N ARG A 133 -2.02 -11.12 -2.39
CA ARG A 133 -1.14 -12.28 -2.31
C ARG A 133 0.11 -11.98 -1.50
N HIS A 134 0.73 -13.06 -1.02
CA HIS A 134 2.09 -12.98 -0.48
C HIS A 134 3.05 -12.37 -1.52
N LEU A 135 3.86 -11.42 -1.07
CA LEU A 135 5.01 -10.94 -1.82
C LEU A 135 6.23 -11.66 -1.32
N ASP A 136 6.90 -12.38 -2.22
CA ASP A 136 8.18 -13.02 -1.93
C ASP A 136 9.19 -12.00 -1.38
N ASP A 137 10.09 -12.46 -0.51
CA ASP A 137 11.01 -11.61 0.23
C ASP A 137 11.86 -10.71 -0.67
N ASP A 138 12.32 -11.22 -1.81
CA ASP A 138 13.12 -10.48 -2.78
C ASP A 138 12.30 -9.37 -3.46
N ILE A 139 11.08 -9.68 -3.89
CA ILE A 139 10.16 -8.72 -4.52
C ILE A 139 9.79 -7.63 -3.51
N TYR A 140 9.40 -8.02 -2.28
CA TYR A 140 9.05 -7.09 -1.23
C TYR A 140 10.22 -6.15 -0.88
N LYS A 141 11.43 -6.70 -0.69
CA LYS A 141 12.63 -5.90 -0.39
C LYS A 141 12.94 -4.91 -1.53
N ARG A 142 12.85 -5.33 -2.79
CA ARG A 142 13.06 -4.44 -3.94
C ARG A 142 12.05 -3.30 -3.97
N MET A 143 10.75 -3.58 -3.75
CA MET A 143 9.72 -2.54 -3.68
C MET A 143 9.98 -1.58 -2.51
N LEU A 144 10.27 -2.11 -1.32
CA LEU A 144 10.57 -1.32 -0.14
C LEU A 144 11.76 -0.38 -0.35
N THR A 145 12.86 -0.89 -0.92
CA THR A 145 14.05 -0.09 -1.21
C THR A 145 13.75 1.01 -2.24
N LEU A 146 13.05 0.68 -3.32
CA LEU A 146 12.67 1.65 -4.35
C LEU A 146 11.81 2.79 -3.76
N TYR A 147 10.83 2.44 -2.92
CA TYR A 147 9.93 3.42 -2.31
C TYR A 147 10.62 4.28 -1.24
N LYS A 148 11.58 3.70 -0.50
CA LYS A 148 12.48 4.47 0.38
C LYS A 148 13.33 5.47 -0.40
N ILE A 149 13.88 5.06 -1.55
CA ILE A 149 14.60 5.96 -2.47
C ILE A 149 13.70 7.14 -2.88
N PHE A 150 12.46 6.87 -3.28
CA PHE A 150 11.49 7.92 -3.64
C PHE A 150 11.14 8.86 -2.48
N TYR A 151 10.97 8.31 -1.27
CA TYR A 151 10.73 9.10 -0.06
C TYR A 151 11.91 10.03 0.24
N LEU A 152 13.13 9.51 0.24
CA LEU A 152 14.34 10.31 0.48
C LEU A 152 14.50 11.40 -0.58
N TYR A 153 14.22 11.09 -1.85
CA TYR A 153 14.24 12.09 -2.92
C TYR A 153 13.23 13.24 -2.68
N ASN A 154 12.04 12.94 -2.14
CA ASN A 154 11.07 13.97 -1.74
C ASN A 154 11.58 14.85 -0.60
N GLU A 155 12.17 14.25 0.43
CA GLU A 155 12.78 14.96 1.55
C GLU A 155 13.85 15.97 1.06
N PHE A 156 14.69 15.56 0.10
CA PHE A 156 15.65 16.46 -0.54
C PHE A 156 15.01 17.62 -1.29
N LYS A 157 13.96 17.33 -2.07
CA LYS A 157 13.23 18.35 -2.83
C LYS A 157 12.58 19.38 -1.91
N ILE A 158 12.05 18.96 -0.77
CA ILE A 158 11.42 19.84 0.23
C ILE A 158 12.47 20.64 0.98
N SER A 159 13.54 20.02 1.47
CA SER A 159 14.60 20.71 2.23
C SER A 159 15.29 21.81 1.39
N ASN A 160 15.50 21.58 0.09
CA ASN A 160 16.02 22.63 -0.81
C ASN A 160 15.09 23.86 -0.94
N ASN A 161 13.78 23.69 -0.72
CA ASN A 161 12.81 24.81 -0.73
C ASN A 161 12.76 25.54 0.62
N TYR A 162 13.13 24.88 1.72
CA TYR A 162 13.18 25.44 3.07
C TYR A 162 14.64 25.54 3.54
N LYS A 163 15.43 26.40 2.88
CA LYS A 163 16.87 26.66 3.09
C LYS A 163 17.34 26.99 4.53
N HIS A 164 16.47 26.97 5.54
CA HIS A 164 16.78 27.48 6.88
C HIS A 164 16.55 26.51 8.04
N THR A 165 16.08 25.28 7.83
CA THR A 165 15.70 24.39 8.96
C THR A 165 16.40 23.03 9.02
N THR A 166 17.09 22.60 7.97
CA THR A 166 17.78 21.29 7.94
C THR A 166 19.29 21.52 7.98
N SER A 167 20.01 20.88 8.91
CA SER A 167 21.48 20.99 8.97
C SER A 167 22.12 20.31 7.75
N ASP A 168 23.25 20.86 7.28
CA ASP A 168 24.02 20.29 6.17
C ASP A 168 24.42 18.82 6.43
N ASP A 169 24.64 18.44 7.70
CA ASP A 169 24.96 17.08 8.12
C ASP A 169 23.79 16.10 7.89
N GLU A 170 22.56 16.50 8.18
CA GLU A 170 21.37 15.67 7.96
C GLU A 170 21.14 15.41 6.46
N LEU A 171 21.37 16.44 5.64
CA LEU A 171 21.30 16.32 4.18
C LEU A 171 22.38 15.39 3.64
N CYS A 172 23.62 15.52 4.10
CA CYS A 172 24.71 14.64 3.69
C CYS A 172 24.45 13.18 4.09
N ASN A 173 23.90 12.95 5.30
CA ASN A 173 23.54 11.61 5.76
C ASN A 173 22.43 10.98 4.92
N LYS A 174 21.36 11.72 4.61
CA LYS A 174 20.28 11.24 3.72
C LYS A 174 20.81 10.90 2.33
N LEU A 175 21.82 11.63 1.84
CA LEU A 175 22.36 11.49 0.48
C LEU A 175 23.27 10.26 0.41
N SER A 176 24.13 10.11 1.42
CA SER A 176 24.95 8.90 1.60
C SER A 176 24.07 7.66 1.67
N PHE A 177 22.98 7.71 2.46
CA PHE A 177 22.04 6.60 2.56
C PHE A 177 21.33 6.29 1.23
N LEU A 178 20.93 7.32 0.46
CA LEU A 178 20.36 7.16 -0.87
C LEU A 178 21.33 6.48 -1.84
N ILE A 179 22.62 6.87 -1.83
CA ILE A 179 23.67 6.26 -2.66
C ILE A 179 23.84 4.79 -2.29
N HIS A 180 23.93 4.47 -0.99
CA HIS A 180 24.04 3.09 -0.52
C HIS A 180 22.87 2.23 -0.99
N LEU A 181 21.63 2.66 -0.76
CA LEU A 181 20.44 1.93 -1.21
C LEU A 181 20.41 1.72 -2.73
N SER A 182 20.90 2.70 -3.49
CA SER A 182 20.95 2.62 -4.95
C SER A 182 21.97 1.59 -5.42
N ASN A 183 23.15 1.56 -4.82
CA ASN A 183 24.18 0.58 -5.15
C ASN A 183 23.75 -0.85 -4.80
N ASP A 184 23.19 -1.05 -3.60
CA ASP A 184 22.67 -2.36 -3.15
C ASP A 184 21.53 -2.89 -4.03
N SER A 185 20.85 -2.00 -4.79
CA SER A 185 19.75 -2.38 -5.69
C SER A 185 20.22 -2.75 -7.10
N ILE A 186 21.47 -2.45 -7.44
CA ILE A 186 22.07 -2.66 -8.78
C ILE A 186 22.96 -3.90 -8.81
N GLU A 187 23.52 -4.31 -7.67
CA GLU A 187 24.25 -5.59 -7.48
C GLU A 187 23.34 -6.82 -7.49
#